data_AF-A0A5C3LUA7-F1
#
_entry.id   AF-A0A5C3LUA7-F1
#
_cell.length_a   1.000
_cell.length_b   1.000
_cell.length_c   1.000
_cell.angle_alpha   90.00
_cell.angle_beta   90.00
_cell.angle_gamma   90.00
#
_symmetry.space_group_name_H-M   'P 1'
#
loop_
_entity.id
_entity.type
_entity.pdbx_description
1 polymer ?
#
loop_
_entity_poly.entity_id
_entity_poly.type
_entity_poly.pdbx_seq_one_letter_code
_entity_poly.pdbx_strand_id
1 'polypeptide(L)'
;MFMTLTILPWYTGILLAFAEFFGMHHVVTRVLLNKSTYTDSVSQTPYFAGIISSSLIWVVYCWVTRLVQQTQSHSLAHFFFALSAGLCAYNFFRSITLDPGTCPKPSSDEELKSIIEDLASEGKLNGQTFCIQCMGRKPLRSKHCRVCDKCIARSDHHCPWVWNCVGSNNHRQFVLFVSTLVIGIVLFDYLAYAYFSALPIPDPTSYSASCPLPADLCAITSQDTFLVSVTAWATLQLSWTIVLLASQLWQIARQMTTLEVSNLGRYGFMGGRGGASLSGQMGHRHQRIATGSESTVAGVDSEDTALVGSDSGGAVHKHSGVCAGCGSGFLMNLLGFDRFTKGKAVDGLARAGKASNPFDLGIVGNCKDFWTAGKELGVEYEKLYDVPLEGFKEAKRRREREDDEDSGRKTTGRKGLFMGLVGRAGSSRGGYEPVNQA
;
A
#
# COMPACT_ATOMS: atom_id res chain seq x y z
N MET A 1 0.19 25.08 17.90
CA MET A 1 -0.82 24.12 18.35
C MET A 1 -0.44 23.47 19.68
N PHE A 2 0.51 22.53 19.76
CA PHE A 2 0.84 21.86 21.04
C PHE A 2 1.35 22.84 22.11
N MET A 3 2.24 23.78 21.76
CA MET A 3 2.68 24.84 22.69
C MET A 3 1.58 25.83 23.06
N THR A 4 0.60 26.05 22.18
CA THR A 4 -0.56 26.90 22.45
C THR A 4 -1.40 26.34 23.61
N LEU A 5 -1.54 25.01 23.66
CA LEU A 5 -2.18 24.31 24.78
C LEU A 5 -1.39 24.43 26.09
N THR A 6 -0.06 24.59 26.01
CA THR A 6 0.80 24.79 27.19
C THR A 6 0.75 26.22 27.73
N ILE A 7 0.67 27.22 26.85
CA ILE A 7 0.79 28.64 27.23
C ILE A 7 -0.55 29.22 27.71
N LEU A 8 -1.68 28.75 27.14
CA LEU A 8 -2.99 29.35 27.39
C LEU A 8 -3.86 28.47 28.30
N PRO A 9 -4.77 29.07 29.09
CA PRO A 9 -5.80 28.33 29.81
C PRO A 9 -6.61 27.44 28.87
N TRP A 10 -7.04 26.26 29.33
CA TRP A 10 -7.66 25.22 28.50
C TRP A 10 -8.80 25.74 27.60
N TYR A 11 -9.67 26.64 28.09
CA TYR A 11 -10.82 27.15 27.34
C TYR A 11 -10.39 28.03 26.13
N THR A 12 -9.37 28.87 26.31
CA THR A 12 -8.77 29.65 25.21
C THR A 12 -7.81 28.84 24.37
N GLY A 13 -7.02 27.97 25.00
CA GLY A 13 -5.97 27.18 24.36
C GLY A 13 -6.55 26.17 23.39
N ILE A 14 -7.62 25.47 23.75
CA ILE A 14 -8.30 24.52 22.86
C ILE A 14 -8.88 25.24 21.64
N LEU A 15 -9.63 26.34 21.86
CA LEU A 15 -10.23 27.11 20.77
C LEU A 15 -9.16 27.65 19.81
N LEU A 16 -8.08 28.22 20.36
CA LEU A 16 -6.99 28.76 19.54
C LEU A 16 -6.19 27.65 18.85
N ALA A 17 -5.95 26.51 19.50
CA ALA A 17 -5.30 25.36 18.87
C ALA A 17 -6.11 24.82 17.68
N PHE A 18 -7.43 24.74 17.79
CA PHE A 18 -8.31 24.40 16.66
C PHE A 18 -8.29 25.47 15.57
N ALA A 19 -8.32 26.76 15.95
CA ALA A 19 -8.22 27.85 14.99
C ALA A 19 -6.88 27.88 14.26
N GLU A 20 -5.77 27.60 14.94
CA GLU A 20 -4.43 27.46 14.35
C GLU A 20 -4.35 26.24 13.43
N PHE A 21 -4.89 25.10 13.85
CA PHE A 21 -4.94 23.90 13.01
C PHE A 21 -5.74 24.15 11.74
N PHE A 22 -6.95 24.70 11.88
CA PHE A 22 -7.81 25.05 10.75
C PHE A 22 -7.17 26.12 9.88
N GLY A 23 -6.58 27.16 10.48
CA GLY A 23 -5.89 28.24 9.80
C GLY A 23 -4.70 27.74 8.98
N MET A 24 -3.81 26.95 9.58
CA MET A 24 -2.70 26.32 8.84
C MET A 24 -3.21 25.41 7.72
N HIS A 25 -4.19 24.54 8.01
CA HIS A 25 -4.75 23.66 6.99
C HIS A 25 -5.37 24.46 5.85
N HIS A 26 -6.12 25.51 6.16
CA HIS A 26 -6.72 26.40 5.18
C HIS A 26 -5.65 27.13 4.35
N VAL A 27 -4.62 27.69 4.97
CA VAL A 27 -3.51 28.36 4.26
C VAL A 27 -2.81 27.39 3.33
N VAL A 28 -2.45 26.20 3.79
CA VAL A 28 -1.78 25.21 2.94
C VAL A 28 -2.69 24.81 1.77
N THR A 29 -3.94 24.45 2.05
CA THR A 29 -4.83 23.89 1.04
C THR A 29 -5.41 24.91 0.07
N ARG A 30 -5.68 26.14 0.51
CA ARG A 30 -6.33 27.18 -0.30
C ARG A 30 -5.36 28.22 -0.85
N VAL A 31 -4.31 28.56 -0.11
CA VAL A 31 -3.36 29.61 -0.51
C VAL A 31 -2.15 29.01 -1.20
N LEU A 32 -1.49 28.02 -0.58
CA LEU A 32 -0.25 27.46 -1.13
C LEU A 32 -0.47 26.48 -2.29
N LEU A 33 -1.51 25.65 -2.22
CA LEU A 33 -1.78 24.62 -3.24
C LEU A 33 -2.64 25.11 -4.42
N ASN A 34 -3.25 26.30 -4.32
CA ASN A 34 -3.96 27.06 -5.37
C ASN A 34 -4.59 26.22 -6.52
N LYS A 35 -5.46 25.26 -6.20
CA LYS A 35 -6.23 24.46 -7.17
C LYS A 35 -7.73 24.56 -6.91
N SER A 36 -8.53 24.50 -7.98
CA SER A 36 -9.99 24.68 -7.95
C SER A 36 -10.74 23.63 -7.12
N THR A 37 -10.18 22.42 -7.00
CA THR A 37 -10.82 21.27 -6.33
C THR A 37 -9.98 20.83 -5.13
N TYR A 38 -10.53 21.00 -3.92
CA TYR A 38 -9.81 20.86 -2.65
C TYR A 38 -9.26 19.44 -2.39
N THR A 39 -10.07 18.39 -2.51
CA THR A 39 -9.71 17.01 -2.12
C THR A 39 -8.64 16.38 -3.01
N ASP A 40 -8.72 16.61 -4.33
CA ASP A 40 -7.78 16.07 -5.30
C ASP A 40 -6.45 16.83 -5.26
N SER A 41 -6.46 18.10 -4.85
CA SER A 41 -5.24 18.90 -4.76
C SER A 41 -4.29 18.45 -3.66
N VAL A 42 -4.80 18.12 -2.47
CA VAL A 42 -3.97 17.80 -1.30
C VAL A 42 -3.38 16.40 -1.42
N SER A 43 -4.17 15.44 -1.91
CA SER A 43 -3.72 14.06 -2.12
C SER A 43 -2.68 13.94 -3.25
N GLN A 44 -2.53 14.96 -4.10
CA GLN A 44 -1.49 15.11 -5.12
C GLN A 44 -0.25 15.88 -4.62
N THR A 45 -0.06 16.01 -3.31
CA THR A 45 1.07 16.74 -2.72
C THR A 45 1.70 15.93 -1.58
N PRO A 46 2.96 16.22 -1.20
CA PRO A 46 3.60 15.54 -0.07
C PRO A 46 3.05 15.96 1.31
N TYR A 47 1.93 16.69 1.38
CA TYR A 47 1.38 17.24 2.61
C TYR A 47 1.18 16.18 3.72
N PHE A 48 0.55 15.05 3.39
CA PHE A 48 0.31 13.97 4.35
C PHE A 48 1.60 13.30 4.83
N ALA A 49 2.58 13.11 3.95
CA ALA A 49 3.91 12.64 4.32
C ALA A 49 4.64 13.65 5.24
N GLY A 50 4.40 14.94 5.04
CA GLY A 50 4.88 16.00 5.94
C GLY A 50 4.30 15.92 7.35
N ILE A 51 3.02 15.56 7.48
CA ILE A 51 2.37 15.35 8.79
C ILE A 51 3.04 14.18 9.55
N ILE A 52 3.31 13.07 8.87
CA ILE A 52 3.99 11.92 9.49
C ILE A 52 5.41 12.28 9.88
N SER A 53 6.18 12.89 8.98
CA SER A 53 7.54 13.37 9.27
C SER A 53 7.58 14.27 10.50
N SER A 54 6.65 15.23 10.58
CA SER A 54 6.57 16.17 11.70
C SER A 54 6.17 15.48 13.00
N SER A 55 5.25 14.51 12.94
CA SER A 55 4.83 13.72 14.10
C SER A 55 5.98 12.89 14.66
N LEU A 56 6.78 12.25 13.80
CA LEU A 56 7.97 11.51 14.20
C LEU A 56 8.98 12.41 14.92
N ILE A 57 9.22 13.63 14.39
CA ILE A 57 10.13 14.60 15.01
C ILE A 57 9.64 14.97 16.41
N TRP A 58 8.36 15.27 16.58
CA TRP A 58 7.82 15.65 17.90
C TRP A 58 7.88 14.52 18.92
N VAL A 59 7.56 13.29 18.51
CA VAL A 59 7.66 12.11 19.37
C VAL A 59 9.11 11.87 19.81
N VAL A 60 10.08 11.94 18.88
CA VAL A 60 11.50 11.79 19.20
C VAL A 60 11.99 12.95 20.09
N TYR A 61 11.55 14.18 19.83
CA TYR A 61 11.88 15.33 20.67
C TYR A 61 11.41 15.15 22.11
N CYS A 62 10.15 14.76 22.32
CA CYS A 62 9.61 14.44 23.66
C CYS A 62 10.39 13.31 24.32
N TRP A 63 10.72 12.26 23.57
CA TRP A 63 11.51 11.14 24.10
C TRP A 63 12.89 11.59 24.60
N VAL A 64 13.63 12.34 23.79
CA VAL A 64 14.98 12.81 24.15
C VAL A 64 14.95 13.82 25.30
N THR A 65 14.06 14.82 25.23
CA THR A 65 14.08 15.95 26.17
C THR A 65 13.38 15.69 27.49
N ARG A 66 12.41 14.75 27.52
CA ARG A 66 11.64 14.43 28.72
C ARG A 66 11.92 13.00 29.19
N LEU A 67 11.58 12.02 28.37
CA LEU A 67 11.47 10.62 28.83
C LEU A 67 12.84 10.02 29.17
N VAL A 68 13.88 10.24 28.36
CA VAL A 68 15.23 9.67 28.60
C VAL A 68 15.77 10.04 29.98
N GLN A 69 15.57 11.28 30.43
CA GLN A 69 16.08 11.73 31.73
C GLN A 69 15.21 11.26 32.89
N GLN A 70 13.90 11.17 32.69
CA GLN A 70 12.93 10.96 33.77
C GLN A 70 12.59 9.47 34.01
N THR A 71 12.78 8.59 33.02
CA THR A 71 12.46 7.15 33.11
C THR A 71 13.68 6.25 32.93
N GLN A 72 14.83 6.63 33.50
CA GLN A 72 16.12 5.93 33.33
C GLN A 72 16.09 4.44 33.75
N SER A 73 15.21 4.08 34.68
CA SER A 73 15.00 2.68 35.11
C SER A 73 14.51 1.77 33.98
N HIS A 74 13.91 2.31 32.92
CA HIS A 74 13.31 1.57 31.81
C HIS A 74 14.25 1.46 30.59
N SER A 75 15.53 1.17 30.83
CA SER A 75 16.59 1.16 29.80
C SER A 75 16.27 0.30 28.58
N LEU A 76 15.69 -0.90 28.77
CA LEU A 76 15.28 -1.78 27.66
C LEU A 76 14.18 -1.14 26.79
N ALA A 77 13.20 -0.48 27.41
CA ALA A 77 12.13 0.19 26.68
C ALA A 77 12.69 1.37 25.86
N HIS A 78 13.64 2.13 26.41
CA HIS A 78 14.35 3.18 25.66
C HIS A 78 15.13 2.60 24.47
N PHE A 79 15.84 1.48 24.66
CA PHE A 79 16.59 0.83 23.58
C PHE A 79 15.66 0.38 22.45
N PHE A 80 14.58 -0.34 22.76
CA PHE A 80 13.63 -0.81 21.75
C PHE A 80 12.88 0.35 21.11
N PHE A 81 12.57 1.41 21.85
CA PHE A 81 11.95 2.61 21.28
C PHE A 81 12.90 3.28 20.28
N ALA A 82 14.17 3.49 20.64
CA ALA A 82 15.18 4.09 19.76
C ALA A 82 15.37 3.26 18.49
N LEU A 83 15.45 1.94 18.62
CA LEU A 83 15.54 1.02 17.48
C LEU A 83 14.29 1.12 16.60
N SER A 84 13.10 1.08 17.20
CA SER A 84 11.83 1.16 16.47
C SER A 84 11.66 2.50 15.76
N ALA A 85 11.99 3.62 16.41
CA ALA A 85 11.93 4.96 15.83
C ALA A 85 12.91 5.12 14.66
N GLY A 86 14.15 4.63 14.81
CA GLY A 86 15.16 4.64 13.74
C GLY A 86 14.74 3.79 12.53
N LEU A 87 14.26 2.56 12.77
CA LEU A 87 13.75 1.70 11.71
C LEU A 87 12.49 2.28 11.05
N CYS A 88 11.59 2.89 11.83
CA CYS A 88 10.39 3.53 11.32
C CYS A 88 10.75 4.68 10.37
N ALA A 89 11.62 5.59 10.80
CA ALA A 89 12.10 6.70 9.96
C ALA A 89 12.79 6.17 8.69
N TYR A 90 13.71 5.21 8.83
CA TYR A 90 14.41 4.62 7.68
C TYR A 90 13.43 4.03 6.66
N ASN A 91 12.52 3.16 7.10
CA ASN A 91 11.58 2.50 6.20
C ASN A 91 10.56 3.49 5.60
N PHE A 92 10.15 4.51 6.36
CA PHE A 92 9.29 5.59 5.87
C PHE A 92 9.93 6.34 4.69
N PHE A 93 11.17 6.81 4.85
CA PHE A 93 11.90 7.50 3.78
C PHE A 93 12.22 6.58 2.61
N ARG A 94 12.51 5.30 2.87
CA ARG A 94 12.68 4.30 1.80
C ARG A 94 11.39 4.09 1.02
N SER A 95 10.23 4.02 1.66
CA SER A 95 8.94 3.91 0.97
C SER A 95 8.63 5.14 0.10
N ILE A 96 9.05 6.33 0.52
CA ILE A 96 8.93 7.56 -0.28
C ILE A 96 9.86 7.52 -1.50
N THR A 97 11.12 7.13 -1.32
CA THR A 97 12.19 7.34 -2.32
C THR A 97 12.41 6.17 -3.28
N LEU A 98 12.04 4.94 -2.89
CA LEU A 98 12.22 3.79 -3.76
C LEU A 98 11.26 3.82 -4.95
N ASP A 99 11.76 3.35 -6.09
CA ASP A 99 10.87 3.02 -7.20
C ASP A 99 9.90 1.91 -6.75
N PRO A 100 8.58 2.11 -6.91
CA PRO A 100 7.57 1.15 -6.47
C PRO A 100 7.47 -0.11 -7.33
N GLY A 101 8.24 -0.22 -8.42
CA GLY A 101 8.08 -1.26 -9.44
C GLY A 101 7.47 -0.69 -10.71
N THR A 102 8.05 0.39 -11.24
CA THR A 102 7.56 1.02 -12.48
C THR A 102 7.68 0.02 -13.63
N CYS A 103 6.57 -0.24 -14.33
CA CYS A 103 6.57 -1.15 -15.47
C CYS A 103 7.39 -0.58 -16.64
N PRO A 104 8.11 -1.44 -17.38
CA PRO A 104 8.89 -0.99 -18.53
C PRO A 104 7.97 -0.39 -19.60
N LYS A 105 8.44 0.71 -20.21
CA LYS A 105 7.83 1.29 -21.41
C LYS A 105 8.59 0.76 -22.65
N PRO A 106 7.92 0.64 -23.81
CA PRO A 106 8.61 0.31 -25.05
C PRO A 106 9.73 1.31 -25.34
N SER A 107 10.86 0.80 -25.82
CA SER A 107 12.06 1.58 -26.11
C SER A 107 12.01 2.25 -27.49
N SER A 108 11.20 1.72 -28.41
CA SER A 108 11.00 2.28 -29.75
C SER A 108 9.56 2.10 -30.25
N ASP A 109 9.20 2.84 -31.30
CA ASP A 109 7.90 2.74 -31.95
C ASP A 109 7.68 1.37 -32.60
N GLU A 110 8.76 0.72 -33.06
CA GLU A 110 8.72 -0.64 -33.58
C GLU A 110 8.36 -1.66 -32.49
N GLU A 111 8.94 -1.53 -31.29
CA GLU A 111 8.60 -2.37 -30.14
C GLU A 111 7.17 -2.14 -29.67
N LEU A 112 6.72 -0.88 -29.66
CA LEU A 112 5.33 -0.56 -29.35
C LEU A 112 4.37 -1.19 -30.37
N LYS A 113 4.69 -1.08 -31.66
CA LYS A 113 3.89 -1.67 -32.73
C LYS A 113 3.83 -3.19 -32.60
N SER A 114 4.96 -3.86 -32.36
CA SER A 114 4.98 -5.31 -32.18
C SER A 114 4.15 -5.74 -30.98
N ILE A 115 4.22 -5.04 -29.84
CA ILE A 115 3.39 -5.31 -28.67
C ILE A 115 1.90 -5.22 -28.99
N ILE A 116 1.47 -4.20 -29.74
CA ILE A 116 0.07 -4.00 -30.12
C ILE A 116 -0.39 -5.12 -31.06
N GLU A 117 0.43 -5.45 -32.08
CA GLU A 117 0.13 -6.51 -33.04
C GLU A 117 0.04 -7.88 -32.36
N ASP A 118 0.98 -8.21 -31.46
CA ASP A 118 0.98 -9.44 -30.68
C ASP A 118 -0.30 -9.55 -29.84
N LEU A 119 -0.61 -8.53 -29.05
CA LEU A 119 -1.82 -8.50 -28.21
C LEU A 119 -3.11 -8.58 -29.05
N ALA A 120 -3.14 -7.93 -30.22
CA ALA A 120 -4.29 -7.98 -31.12
C ALA A 120 -4.46 -9.37 -31.73
N SER A 121 -3.37 -10.01 -32.16
CA SER A 121 -3.37 -11.36 -32.74
C SER A 121 -3.83 -12.42 -31.74
N GLU A 122 -3.46 -12.26 -30.47
CA GLU A 122 -3.90 -13.12 -29.37
C GLU A 122 -5.34 -12.82 -28.90
N GLY A 123 -5.99 -11.77 -29.44
CA GLY A 123 -7.30 -11.31 -28.95
C GLY A 123 -7.26 -10.77 -27.52
N LYS A 124 -6.07 -10.38 -27.05
CA LYS A 124 -5.81 -9.89 -25.69
C LYS A 124 -5.67 -8.37 -25.62
N LEU A 125 -5.73 -7.62 -26.72
CA LEU A 125 -5.60 -6.16 -26.71
C LEU A 125 -6.80 -5.49 -26.00
N ASN A 126 -6.64 -5.18 -24.71
CA ASN A 126 -7.67 -4.54 -23.90
C ASN A 126 -7.04 -3.75 -22.73
N GLY A 127 -7.86 -3.01 -21.96
CA GLY A 127 -7.37 -2.18 -20.85
C GLY A 127 -6.75 -2.94 -19.67
N GLN A 128 -6.82 -4.27 -19.64
CA GLN A 128 -6.16 -5.10 -18.62
C GLN A 128 -4.70 -5.38 -19.00
N THR A 129 -4.44 -5.65 -20.27
CA THR A 129 -3.14 -6.07 -20.83
C THR A 129 -2.35 -4.94 -21.49
N PHE A 130 -3.00 -3.81 -21.81
CA PHE A 130 -2.36 -2.64 -22.42
C PHE A 130 -2.78 -1.35 -21.70
N CYS A 131 -1.82 -0.44 -21.52
CA CYS A 131 -2.06 0.89 -20.94
C CYS A 131 -1.94 1.95 -22.02
N ILE A 132 -3.04 2.66 -22.28
CA ILE A 132 -3.08 3.76 -23.25
C ILE A 132 -2.30 5.00 -22.78
N GLN A 133 -2.21 5.25 -21.47
CA GLN A 133 -1.47 6.39 -20.94
C GLN A 133 0.04 6.18 -21.01
N CYS A 134 0.49 4.96 -20.67
CA CYS A 134 1.90 4.62 -20.71
C CYS A 134 2.37 4.13 -22.10
N MET A 135 1.45 3.89 -23.02
CA MET A 135 1.69 3.23 -24.32
C MET A 135 2.55 1.98 -24.16
N GLY A 136 2.08 1.00 -23.37
CA GLY A 136 2.86 -0.19 -23.07
C GLY A 136 2.04 -1.36 -22.57
N ARG A 137 2.61 -2.57 -22.68
CA ARG A 137 2.02 -3.80 -22.15
C ARG A 137 1.99 -3.72 -20.63
N LYS A 138 0.85 -4.10 -20.04
CA LYS A 138 0.64 -4.14 -18.60
C LYS A 138 0.98 -5.54 -18.08
N PRO A 139 1.95 -5.67 -17.17
CA PRO A 139 2.14 -6.89 -16.41
C PRO A 139 0.87 -7.25 -15.62
N LEU A 140 0.69 -8.53 -15.36
CA LEU A 140 -0.33 -9.07 -14.48
C LEU A 140 -0.22 -8.41 -13.10
N ARG A 141 -1.37 -8.11 -12.50
CA ARG A 141 -1.47 -7.38 -11.21
C ARG A 141 -0.90 -5.95 -11.25
N SER A 142 -0.60 -5.40 -12.44
CA SER A 142 -0.19 -4.00 -12.58
C SER A 142 -1.37 -3.05 -12.75
N LYS A 143 -1.15 -1.78 -12.37
CA LYS A 143 -2.13 -0.71 -12.56
C LYS A 143 -1.43 0.61 -12.89
N HIS A 144 -2.04 1.38 -13.79
CA HIS A 144 -1.66 2.77 -14.02
C HIS A 144 -2.15 3.64 -12.86
N CYS A 145 -1.22 4.31 -12.19
CA CYS A 145 -1.54 5.32 -11.19
C CYS A 145 -1.52 6.70 -11.86
N ARG A 146 -2.67 7.38 -11.91
CA ARG A 146 -2.76 8.73 -12.48
C ARG A 146 -1.99 9.79 -11.69
N VAL A 147 -1.83 9.61 -10.37
CA VAL A 147 -1.09 10.56 -9.53
C VAL A 147 0.41 10.48 -9.81
N CYS A 148 0.94 9.27 -9.96
CA CYS A 148 2.35 9.04 -10.29
C CYS A 148 2.64 9.01 -11.80
N ASP A 149 1.59 9.10 -12.63
CA ASP A 149 1.60 8.99 -14.09
C ASP A 149 2.46 7.81 -14.64
N LYS A 150 2.29 6.64 -14.03
CA LYS A 150 3.04 5.44 -14.41
C LYS A 150 2.33 4.15 -14.03
N CYS A 151 2.63 3.08 -14.76
CA CYS A 151 2.20 1.73 -14.42
C CYS A 151 3.08 1.14 -13.32
N ILE A 152 2.46 0.55 -12.30
CA ILE A 152 3.13 -0.05 -11.14
C ILE A 152 2.87 -1.56 -11.17
N ALA A 153 3.94 -2.36 -11.17
CA ALA A 153 3.91 -3.80 -11.08
C ALA A 153 3.46 -4.24 -9.68
N ARG A 154 2.62 -5.30 -9.62
CA ARG A 154 1.98 -5.79 -8.38
C ARG A 154 1.49 -4.61 -7.52
N SER A 155 0.69 -3.74 -8.14
CA SER A 155 0.22 -2.50 -7.50
C SER A 155 -0.64 -2.82 -6.28
N ASP A 156 -0.29 -2.26 -5.13
CA ASP A 156 -1.13 -2.31 -3.93
C ASP A 156 -2.07 -1.12 -3.88
N HIS A 157 -1.52 0.09 -3.71
CA HIS A 157 -2.27 1.34 -3.74
C HIS A 157 -1.34 2.53 -4.00
N HIS A 158 -1.92 3.69 -4.30
CA HIS A 158 -1.23 4.96 -4.15
C HIS A 158 -1.44 5.48 -2.74
N CYS A 159 -0.36 5.80 -2.03
CA CYS A 159 -0.41 6.17 -0.62
C CYS A 159 0.01 7.64 -0.45
N PRO A 160 -0.94 8.56 -0.18
CA PRO A 160 -0.60 9.97 0.06
C PRO A 160 0.33 10.15 1.27
N TRP A 161 0.24 9.25 2.26
CA TRP A 161 1.03 9.27 3.49
C TRP A 161 2.52 8.99 3.29
N VAL A 162 2.90 8.29 2.21
CA VAL A 162 4.31 8.14 1.80
C VAL A 162 4.58 8.79 0.45
N TRP A 163 3.65 9.62 -0.03
CA TRP A 163 3.73 10.35 -1.30
C TRP A 163 4.28 9.51 -2.48
N ASN A 164 3.90 8.23 -2.52
CA ASN A 164 4.40 7.29 -3.52
C ASN A 164 3.39 6.15 -3.69
N CYS A 165 3.48 5.45 -4.82
CA CYS A 165 2.82 4.16 -4.96
C CYS A 165 3.46 3.11 -4.06
N VAL A 166 2.66 2.16 -3.62
CA VAL A 166 3.13 0.93 -2.95
C VAL A 166 2.95 -0.21 -3.94
N GLY A 167 4.04 -0.88 -4.29
CA GLY A 167 4.09 -1.94 -5.32
C GLY A 167 5.22 -2.95 -5.07
N SER A 168 5.57 -3.75 -6.09
CA SER A 168 6.53 -4.88 -5.98
C SER A 168 7.82 -4.54 -5.21
N ASN A 169 8.38 -3.35 -5.44
CA ASN A 169 9.74 -3.02 -5.01
C ASN A 169 9.82 -2.28 -3.67
N ASN A 170 8.72 -1.67 -3.19
CA ASN A 170 8.71 -0.93 -1.92
C ASN A 170 7.64 -1.40 -0.91
N HIS A 171 6.77 -2.36 -1.25
CA HIS A 171 5.72 -2.88 -0.35
C HIS A 171 6.30 -3.45 0.96
N ARG A 172 7.46 -4.11 0.91
CA ARG A 172 8.16 -4.58 2.12
C ARG A 172 8.56 -3.44 3.06
N GLN A 173 9.09 -2.35 2.52
CA GLN A 173 9.46 -1.17 3.31
C GLN A 173 8.22 -0.52 3.92
N PHE A 174 7.12 -0.46 3.16
CA PHE A 174 5.86 0.07 3.66
C PHE A 174 5.34 -0.73 4.87
N VAL A 175 5.37 -2.06 4.79
CA VAL A 175 4.94 -2.94 5.90
C VAL A 175 5.86 -2.82 7.11
N LEU A 176 7.19 -2.78 6.90
CA LEU A 176 8.15 -2.54 7.99
C LEU A 176 7.97 -1.17 8.63
N PHE A 177 7.71 -0.13 7.84
CA PHE A 177 7.38 1.22 8.33
C PHE A 177 6.16 1.19 9.24
N VAL A 178 5.03 0.65 8.79
CA VAL A 178 3.79 0.59 9.60
C VAL A 178 3.99 -0.28 10.85
N SER A 179 4.74 -1.39 10.73
CA SER A 179 4.99 -2.30 11.87
C SER A 179 5.82 -1.62 12.96
N THR A 180 6.91 -0.95 12.58
CA THR A 180 7.79 -0.22 13.50
C THR A 180 7.16 1.09 14.00
N LEU A 181 6.22 1.67 13.26
CA LEU A 181 5.38 2.77 13.74
C LEU A 181 4.47 2.32 14.89
N VAL A 182 3.73 1.21 14.72
CA VAL A 182 2.86 0.65 15.77
C VAL A 182 3.67 0.29 17.02
N ILE A 183 4.79 -0.42 16.86
CA ILE A 183 5.66 -0.78 17.98
C ILE A 183 6.23 0.48 18.66
N GLY A 184 6.67 1.46 17.86
CA GLY A 184 7.23 2.71 18.36
C GLY A 184 6.23 3.53 19.19
N ILE A 185 4.97 3.63 18.73
CA ILE A 185 3.91 4.33 19.47
C ILE A 185 3.61 3.60 20.79
N VAL A 186 3.47 2.27 20.77
CA VAL A 186 3.21 1.50 22.01
C VAL A 186 4.33 1.68 23.04
N LEU A 187 5.58 1.67 22.59
CA LEU A 187 6.73 1.90 23.47
C LEU A 187 6.79 3.34 23.99
N PHE A 188 6.45 4.32 23.16
CA PHE A 188 6.35 5.72 23.57
C PHE A 188 5.27 5.93 24.63
N ASP A 189 4.07 5.39 24.39
CA ASP A 189 2.94 5.49 25.31
C ASP A 189 3.25 4.80 26.65
N TYR A 190 3.95 3.65 26.62
CA TYR A 190 4.45 3.01 27.83
C TYR A 190 5.44 3.89 28.62
N LEU A 191 6.42 4.49 27.95
CA LEU A 191 7.40 5.38 28.59
C LEU A 191 6.73 6.65 29.14
N ALA A 192 5.77 7.21 28.41
CA ALA A 192 4.97 8.35 28.88
C ALA A 192 4.13 7.98 30.11
N TYR A 193 3.47 6.81 30.10
CA TYR A 193 2.78 6.28 31.26
C TYR A 193 3.72 6.11 32.46
N ALA A 194 4.89 5.49 32.26
CA ALA A 194 5.89 5.31 33.31
C ALA A 194 6.31 6.65 33.93
N TYR A 195 6.56 7.66 33.10
CA TYR A 195 6.86 9.03 33.55
C TYR A 195 5.75 9.60 34.43
N PHE A 196 4.50 9.62 33.95
CA PHE A 196 3.39 10.20 34.71
C PHE A 196 3.04 9.41 35.97
N SER A 197 3.20 8.08 35.95
CA SER A 197 2.95 7.22 37.11
C SER A 197 3.96 7.40 38.24
N ALA A 198 5.15 7.92 37.93
CA ALA A 198 6.20 8.20 38.91
C ALA A 198 6.07 9.60 39.53
N LEU A 199 5.17 10.46 39.03
CA LEU A 199 4.98 11.79 39.58
C LEU A 199 4.27 11.74 40.95
N PRO A 200 4.63 12.63 41.88
CA PRO A 200 3.91 12.76 43.14
C PRO A 200 2.43 13.10 42.91
N ILE A 201 1.56 12.64 43.81
CA ILE A 201 0.13 13.00 43.79
C ILE A 201 0.03 14.54 43.87
N PRO A 202 -0.53 15.21 42.86
CA PRO A 202 -0.61 16.66 42.87
C PRO A 202 -1.64 17.16 43.89
N ASP A 203 -1.29 18.26 44.56
CA ASP A 203 -2.18 18.95 45.47
C ASP A 203 -3.43 19.43 44.71
N PRO A 204 -4.66 19.23 45.22
CA PRO A 204 -5.90 19.73 44.59
C PRO A 204 -5.91 21.23 44.28
N THR A 205 -5.06 22.02 44.93
CA THR A 205 -4.92 23.47 44.68
C THR A 205 -4.00 23.80 43.50
N SER A 206 -3.27 22.82 42.96
CA SER A 206 -2.24 23.02 41.94
C SER A 206 -2.76 23.09 40.49
N TYR A 207 -4.04 22.77 40.25
CA TYR A 207 -4.67 22.82 38.93
C TYR A 207 -5.95 23.64 38.93
N SER A 208 -6.27 24.21 37.77
CA SER A 208 -7.44 25.09 37.60
C SER A 208 -8.74 24.32 37.90
N ALA A 209 -9.55 24.84 38.82
CA ALA A 209 -10.91 24.35 39.10
C ALA A 209 -11.83 24.38 37.88
N SER A 210 -11.45 25.10 36.83
CA SER A 210 -12.19 25.17 35.57
C SER A 210 -11.86 24.02 34.62
N CYS A 211 -10.89 23.15 34.90
CA CYS A 211 -10.51 22.06 34.00
C CYS A 211 -11.70 21.11 33.74
N PRO A 212 -12.05 20.81 32.47
CA PRO A 212 -13.22 20.02 32.12
C PRO A 212 -12.99 18.50 32.17
N LEU A 213 -11.76 18.06 32.44
CA LEU A 213 -11.37 16.66 32.47
C LEU A 213 -11.54 16.07 33.88
N PRO A 214 -11.57 14.73 34.03
CA PRO A 214 -11.43 14.08 35.33
C PRO A 214 -10.21 14.59 36.10
N ALA A 215 -10.29 14.62 37.43
CA ALA A 215 -9.26 15.18 38.31
C ALA A 215 -7.84 14.65 37.99
N ASP A 216 -7.71 13.34 37.78
CA ASP A 216 -6.43 12.69 37.45
C ASP A 216 -5.86 13.19 36.11
N LEU A 217 -6.71 13.42 35.11
CA LEU A 217 -6.28 13.94 33.82
C LEU A 217 -5.93 15.43 33.89
N CYS A 218 -6.65 16.23 34.68
CA CYS A 218 -6.30 17.63 34.94
C CYS A 218 -4.93 17.74 35.62
N ALA A 219 -4.70 16.90 36.62
CA ALA A 219 -3.45 16.75 37.34
C ALA A 219 -2.27 16.41 36.44
N ILE A 220 -2.41 15.41 35.57
CA ILE A 220 -1.36 15.01 34.62
C ILE A 220 -1.10 16.12 33.59
N THR A 221 -2.17 16.74 33.08
CA THR A 221 -2.08 17.80 32.06
C THR A 221 -1.43 19.07 32.61
N SER A 222 -1.61 19.39 33.90
CA SER A 222 -0.94 20.55 34.53
C SER A 222 0.57 20.36 34.71
N GLN A 223 1.06 19.12 34.74
CA GLN A 223 2.49 18.84 34.92
C GLN A 223 3.28 18.96 33.61
N ASP A 224 2.84 18.29 32.55
CA ASP A 224 3.47 18.39 31.23
C ASP A 224 2.40 18.32 30.12
N THR A 225 1.72 19.44 29.90
CA THR A 225 0.68 19.57 28.87
C THR A 225 1.20 19.21 27.47
N PHE A 226 2.47 19.52 27.19
CA PHE A 226 3.06 19.29 25.89
C PHE A 226 3.24 17.79 25.63
N LEU A 227 3.83 17.07 26.59
CA LEU A 227 3.98 15.61 26.50
C LEU A 227 2.62 14.92 26.43
N VAL A 228 1.64 15.31 27.26
CA VAL A 228 0.27 14.79 27.19
C VAL A 228 -0.33 14.97 25.81
N SER A 229 -0.17 16.15 25.20
CA SER A 229 -0.70 16.45 23.88
C SER A 229 -0.06 15.59 22.78
N VAL A 230 1.26 15.39 22.83
CA VAL A 230 1.99 14.55 21.87
C VAL A 230 1.65 13.07 22.06
N THR A 231 1.54 12.58 23.30
CA THR A 231 1.09 11.22 23.60
C THR A 231 -0.34 10.99 23.12
N ALA A 232 -1.28 11.90 23.42
CA ALA A 232 -2.65 11.79 22.93
C ALA A 232 -2.72 11.76 21.39
N TRP A 233 -1.91 12.57 20.71
CA TRP A 233 -1.78 12.51 19.25
C TRP A 233 -1.22 11.16 18.77
N ALA A 234 -0.16 10.64 19.38
CA ALA A 234 0.44 9.36 19.02
C ALA A 234 -0.55 8.19 19.24
N THR A 235 -1.21 8.14 20.40
CA THR A 235 -2.24 7.12 20.71
C THR A 235 -3.42 7.20 19.75
N LEU A 236 -3.85 8.40 19.35
CA LEU A 236 -4.89 8.55 18.35
C LEU A 236 -4.49 7.89 17.02
N GLN A 237 -3.25 8.13 16.57
CA GLN A 237 -2.70 7.51 15.34
C GLN A 237 -2.62 5.99 15.43
N LEU A 238 -2.41 5.44 16.63
CA LEU A 238 -2.35 3.99 16.86
C LEU A 238 -3.64 3.28 16.42
N SER A 239 -4.79 3.92 16.62
CA SER A 239 -6.11 3.32 16.39
C SER A 239 -6.31 2.82 14.95
N TRP A 240 -5.99 3.63 13.94
CA TRP A 240 -6.11 3.20 12.53
C TRP A 240 -4.85 2.50 12.00
N THR A 241 -3.68 2.77 12.55
CA THR A 241 -2.43 2.12 12.08
C THR A 241 -2.38 0.65 12.43
N ILE A 242 -2.95 0.22 13.57
CA ILE A 242 -3.14 -1.20 13.90
C ILE A 242 -4.04 -1.88 12.87
N VAL A 243 -5.15 -1.23 12.50
CA VAL A 243 -6.10 -1.76 11.50
C VAL A 243 -5.41 -1.90 10.14
N LEU A 244 -4.67 -0.86 9.73
CA LEU A 244 -3.88 -0.88 8.50
C LEU A 244 -2.88 -2.05 8.52
N LEU A 245 -2.13 -2.22 9.60
CA LEU A 245 -1.16 -3.29 9.75
C LEU A 245 -1.82 -4.67 9.66
N ALA A 246 -2.90 -4.89 10.42
CA ALA A 246 -3.64 -6.14 10.41
C ALA A 246 -4.18 -6.47 9.02
N SER A 247 -4.72 -5.47 8.30
CA SER A 247 -5.22 -5.64 6.94
C SER A 247 -4.12 -6.03 5.97
N GLN A 248 -2.95 -5.40 6.03
CA GLN A 248 -1.81 -5.69 5.17
C GLN A 248 -1.23 -7.07 5.45
N LEU A 249 -1.09 -7.45 6.73
CA LEU A 249 -0.62 -8.79 7.10
C LEU A 249 -1.58 -9.89 6.63
N TRP A 250 -2.89 -9.67 6.73
CA TRP A 250 -3.89 -10.60 6.22
C TRP A 250 -3.84 -10.74 4.69
N GLN A 251 -3.67 -9.62 3.98
CA GLN A 251 -3.52 -9.61 2.52
C GLN A 251 -2.25 -10.36 2.08
N ILE A 252 -1.12 -10.13 2.77
CA ILE A 252 0.14 -10.86 2.54
C ILE A 252 -0.05 -12.35 2.79
N ALA A 253 -0.69 -12.73 3.90
CA ALA A 253 -0.95 -14.14 4.23
C ALA A 253 -1.79 -14.87 3.18
N ARG A 254 -2.53 -14.14 2.33
CA ARG A 254 -3.38 -14.67 1.25
C ARG A 254 -2.85 -14.37 -0.16
N GLN A 255 -1.66 -13.78 -0.26
CA GLN A 255 -1.04 -13.33 -1.50
C GLN A 255 -1.94 -12.42 -2.35
N MET A 256 -2.60 -11.47 -1.70
CA MET A 256 -3.46 -10.48 -2.34
C MET A 256 -2.91 -9.07 -2.15
N THR A 257 -3.24 -8.15 -3.06
CA THR A 257 -3.02 -6.73 -2.87
C THR A 257 -4.32 -6.00 -2.52
N THR A 258 -4.22 -4.79 -1.97
CA THR A 258 -5.38 -3.93 -1.67
C THR A 258 -6.17 -3.62 -2.94
N LEU A 259 -5.49 -3.46 -4.08
CA LEU A 259 -6.12 -3.31 -5.39
C LEU A 259 -7.03 -4.50 -5.72
N GLU A 260 -6.56 -5.72 -5.48
CA GLU A 260 -7.29 -6.95 -5.80
C GLU A 260 -8.47 -7.12 -4.85
N VAL A 261 -8.26 -6.93 -3.55
CA VAL A 261 -9.30 -7.03 -2.52
C VAL A 261 -10.42 -6.01 -2.76
N SER A 262 -10.08 -4.77 -3.12
CA SER A 262 -11.09 -3.74 -3.43
C SER A 262 -11.84 -3.99 -4.74
N ASN A 263 -11.34 -4.88 -5.61
CA ASN A 263 -11.90 -5.17 -6.93
C ASN A 263 -12.20 -6.66 -7.12
N LEU A 264 -12.50 -7.41 -6.05
CA LEU A 264 -12.78 -8.85 -6.10
C LEU A 264 -13.90 -9.21 -7.09
N GLY A 265 -14.87 -8.32 -7.31
CA GLY A 265 -15.93 -8.53 -8.30
C GLY A 265 -15.49 -8.38 -9.77
N ARG A 266 -14.31 -7.82 -10.03
CA ARG A 266 -13.80 -7.42 -11.36
C ARG A 266 -12.64 -8.31 -11.83
N TYR A 267 -11.76 -8.74 -10.93
CA TYR A 267 -10.61 -9.57 -11.28
C TYR A 267 -10.97 -11.06 -11.29
N GLY A 268 -10.85 -11.68 -12.47
CA GLY A 268 -11.34 -13.02 -12.76
C GLY A 268 -10.64 -14.17 -12.05
N PHE A 269 -9.38 -13.96 -11.65
CA PHE A 269 -8.56 -14.96 -10.94
C PHE A 269 -8.98 -15.17 -9.47
N MET A 270 -9.94 -14.39 -8.97
CA MET A 270 -10.54 -14.50 -7.63
C MET A 270 -12.07 -14.59 -7.71
N GLY A 271 -12.62 -15.25 -8.73
CA GLY A 271 -14.06 -15.57 -8.75
C GLY A 271 -14.96 -14.39 -9.10
N GLY A 272 -14.49 -13.48 -9.96
CA GLY A 272 -15.30 -12.44 -10.61
C GLY A 272 -16.50 -13.02 -11.40
N ARG A 273 -17.36 -12.14 -11.94
CA ARG A 273 -18.62 -12.51 -12.65
C ARG A 273 -18.44 -13.73 -13.59
N GLY A 274 -19.42 -14.63 -13.64
CA GLY A 274 -19.43 -15.76 -14.58
C GLY A 274 -19.25 -15.27 -16.02
N GLY A 275 -18.21 -15.76 -16.69
CA GLY A 275 -17.71 -15.26 -17.98
C GLY A 275 -16.37 -14.51 -17.90
N ALA A 276 -16.02 -14.00 -16.72
CA ALA A 276 -14.74 -13.38 -16.41
C ALA A 276 -13.79 -14.37 -15.73
N SER A 277 -13.77 -15.65 -16.13
CA SER A 277 -12.68 -16.54 -15.70
C SER A 277 -11.35 -15.99 -16.21
N LEU A 278 -10.21 -16.35 -15.60
CA LEU A 278 -8.89 -16.00 -16.12
C LEU A 278 -8.77 -16.33 -17.63
N SER A 279 -9.40 -17.42 -18.07
CA SER A 279 -9.51 -17.82 -19.48
C SER A 279 -10.35 -16.86 -20.35
N GLY A 280 -11.37 -16.21 -19.80
CA GLY A 280 -12.17 -15.19 -20.50
C GLY A 280 -11.51 -13.80 -20.53
N GLN A 281 -10.70 -13.45 -19.53
CA GLN A 281 -9.95 -12.18 -19.47
C GLN A 281 -8.63 -12.23 -20.26
N MET A 282 -8.02 -13.41 -20.37
CA MET A 282 -6.77 -13.67 -21.10
C MET A 282 -6.99 -14.32 -22.47
N GLY A 283 -8.24 -14.38 -22.96
CA GLY A 283 -8.57 -14.76 -24.35
C GLY A 283 -8.46 -16.25 -24.70
N HIS A 284 -9.62 -16.92 -24.84
CA HIS A 284 -9.95 -17.93 -25.87
C HIS A 284 -11.38 -18.47 -25.56
N ARG A 285 -12.31 -18.78 -26.49
CA ARG A 285 -12.26 -19.16 -27.91
C ARG A 285 -13.67 -18.96 -28.52
N HIS A 286 -13.77 -18.60 -29.79
CA HIS A 286 -15.01 -18.64 -30.56
C HIS A 286 -15.78 -19.95 -30.31
N GLN A 287 -16.95 -19.86 -29.69
CA GLN A 287 -18.01 -20.82 -29.93
C GLN A 287 -18.91 -20.18 -30.98
N ARG A 288 -19.02 -20.84 -32.14
CA ARG A 288 -19.89 -20.41 -33.24
C ARG A 288 -21.26 -20.08 -32.68
N ILE A 289 -21.78 -18.93 -33.10
CA ILE A 289 -23.17 -18.54 -32.93
C ILE A 289 -24.06 -19.70 -33.37
N ALA A 290 -24.86 -20.22 -32.45
CA ALA A 290 -26.19 -20.69 -32.75
C ALA A 290 -27.14 -19.89 -31.87
N THR A 291 -27.93 -19.04 -32.54
CA THR A 291 -29.18 -18.39 -32.09
C THR A 291 -29.11 -17.35 -30.97
N GLY A 292 -29.21 -16.08 -31.38
CA GLY A 292 -30.16 -15.11 -30.84
C GLY A 292 -29.94 -14.58 -29.41
N SER A 293 -29.05 -13.60 -29.25
CA SER A 293 -29.30 -12.42 -28.41
C SER A 293 -28.17 -11.41 -28.57
N GLU A 294 -28.52 -10.16 -28.89
CA GLU A 294 -27.60 -9.03 -28.87
C GLU A 294 -26.98 -8.88 -27.48
N SER A 295 -25.66 -8.99 -27.38
CA SER A 295 -24.92 -8.56 -26.19
C SER A 295 -24.00 -7.42 -26.60
N THR A 296 -24.38 -6.24 -26.16
CA THR A 296 -23.63 -4.99 -26.30
C THR A 296 -22.24 -5.13 -25.67
N VAL A 297 -21.21 -4.75 -26.44
CA VAL A 297 -19.83 -4.59 -25.96
C VAL A 297 -19.84 -3.61 -24.79
N ALA A 298 -19.57 -4.08 -23.58
CA ALA A 298 -19.51 -3.23 -22.40
C ALA A 298 -18.24 -2.38 -22.43
N GLY A 299 -18.46 -1.06 -22.58
CA GLY A 299 -17.44 -0.05 -22.72
C GLY A 299 -16.54 0.13 -21.50
N VAL A 300 -15.52 0.95 -21.75
CA VAL A 300 -14.54 1.43 -20.78
C VAL A 300 -15.24 2.35 -19.78
N ASP A 301 -15.69 1.79 -18.67
CA ASP A 301 -16.12 2.62 -17.54
C ASP A 301 -14.88 3.15 -16.81
N SER A 302 -14.52 4.37 -17.17
CA SER A 302 -13.70 5.28 -16.37
C SER A 302 -14.48 5.67 -15.12
N GLU A 303 -14.39 4.86 -14.06
CA GLU A 303 -14.78 5.29 -12.72
C GLU A 303 -13.59 5.11 -11.77
N ASP A 304 -13.11 6.27 -11.33
CA ASP A 304 -11.97 6.45 -10.48
C ASP A 304 -12.39 6.77 -9.05
N THR A 305 -11.40 6.70 -8.16
CA THR A 305 -11.42 7.31 -6.83
C THR A 305 -12.47 6.76 -5.86
N ALA A 306 -12.22 5.57 -5.33
CA ALA A 306 -12.81 5.15 -4.05
C ALA A 306 -11.72 4.93 -2.98
N LEU A 307 -10.86 5.93 -2.78
CA LEU A 307 -10.05 6.06 -1.56
C LEU A 307 -10.05 7.47 -0.94
N VAL A 308 -10.78 8.44 -1.52
CA VAL A 308 -11.02 9.75 -0.89
C VAL A 308 -12.49 10.08 -1.10
N GLY A 309 -13.19 10.40 -0.02
CA GLY A 309 -14.64 10.64 -0.05
C GLY A 309 -14.99 11.78 -1.00
N SER A 310 -15.91 11.51 -1.92
CA SER A 310 -16.73 12.54 -2.55
C SER A 310 -18.15 11.98 -2.69
N ASP A 311 -19.06 12.50 -1.88
CA ASP A 311 -20.50 12.34 -2.11
C ASP A 311 -20.86 13.19 -3.32
N SER A 312 -21.28 12.55 -4.41
CA SER A 312 -22.01 13.21 -5.48
C SER A 312 -23.48 12.79 -5.38
N GLY A 313 -24.34 13.79 -5.16
CA GLY A 313 -25.74 13.63 -4.84
C GLY A 313 -26.56 13.05 -6.00
N GLY A 314 -27.33 12.02 -5.69
CA GLY A 314 -28.48 11.57 -6.46
C GLY A 314 -29.68 11.42 -5.53
N ALA A 315 -30.67 12.29 -5.68
CA ALA A 315 -31.88 12.31 -4.86
C ALA A 315 -32.73 11.05 -5.11
N VAL A 316 -32.99 10.26 -4.06
CA VAL A 316 -34.07 9.27 -4.02
C VAL A 316 -34.73 9.28 -2.64
N HIS A 317 -36.06 9.27 -2.65
CA HIS A 317 -36.96 9.53 -1.54
C HIS A 317 -36.78 8.63 -0.30
N LYS A 318 -36.88 9.27 0.88
CA LYS A 318 -36.99 8.65 2.22
C LYS A 318 -38.35 7.97 2.40
N HIS A 319 -38.34 6.76 2.94
CA HIS A 319 -39.35 6.33 3.90
C HIS A 319 -38.67 6.02 5.24
N SER A 320 -39.28 6.57 6.30
CA SER A 320 -38.86 6.53 7.69
C SER A 320 -39.08 5.15 8.32
N GLY A 321 -38.09 4.67 9.06
CA GLY A 321 -38.22 3.59 10.04
C GLY A 321 -37.17 3.78 11.14
N VAL A 322 -37.63 4.05 12.35
CA VAL A 322 -36.83 4.38 13.55
C VAL A 322 -36.42 3.11 14.29
N CYS A 323 -35.20 3.15 14.88
CA CYS A 323 -34.65 2.29 15.94
C CYS A 323 -34.23 0.84 15.63
N ALA A 324 -32.91 0.62 15.57
CA ALA A 324 -32.13 -0.10 16.60
C ALA A 324 -30.69 -0.33 16.09
N GLY A 325 -29.67 0.18 16.80
CA GLY A 325 -28.25 -0.06 16.48
C GLY A 325 -27.41 1.21 16.29
N CYS A 326 -27.61 2.24 17.12
CA CYS A 326 -26.84 3.47 17.06
C CYS A 326 -25.50 3.30 17.81
N GLY A 327 -24.43 2.97 17.08
CA GLY A 327 -23.07 2.96 17.63
C GLY A 327 -22.06 2.26 16.72
N SER A 328 -22.39 1.07 16.22
CA SER A 328 -21.46 0.30 15.39
C SER A 328 -21.30 0.90 13.98
N GLY A 329 -22.38 1.40 13.36
CA GLY A 329 -22.34 1.90 11.98
C GLY A 329 -21.47 3.14 11.77
N PHE A 330 -21.50 4.09 12.72
CA PHE A 330 -20.67 5.30 12.65
C PHE A 330 -19.20 4.97 12.88
N LEU A 331 -18.89 4.15 13.89
CA LEU A 331 -17.52 3.74 14.18
C LEU A 331 -16.92 2.94 13.02
N MET A 332 -17.70 2.05 12.41
CA MET A 332 -17.25 1.26 11.25
C MET A 332 -17.02 2.12 10.00
N ASN A 333 -17.82 3.17 9.79
CA ASN A 333 -17.61 4.14 8.71
C ASN A 333 -16.40 5.07 9.01
N LEU A 334 -16.25 5.52 10.26
CA LEU A 334 -15.15 6.38 10.70
C LEU A 334 -13.80 5.64 10.64
N LEU A 335 -13.80 4.35 10.99
CA LEU A 335 -12.64 3.46 10.94
C LEU A 335 -12.44 2.82 9.55
N GLY A 336 -13.33 3.06 8.59
CA GLY A 336 -13.25 2.54 7.22
C GLY A 336 -13.43 1.02 7.08
N PHE A 337 -13.93 0.35 8.12
CA PHE A 337 -14.23 -1.08 8.11
C PHE A 337 -15.51 -1.42 7.33
N ASP A 338 -16.37 -0.44 7.09
CA ASP A 338 -17.56 -0.57 6.26
C ASP A 338 -17.23 -1.02 4.83
N ARG A 339 -16.07 -0.60 4.28
CA ARG A 339 -15.54 -1.06 2.99
C ARG A 339 -15.28 -2.57 2.92
N PHE A 340 -15.02 -3.21 4.05
CA PHE A 340 -14.76 -4.66 4.14
C PHE A 340 -15.96 -5.47 4.65
N THR A 341 -16.97 -4.80 5.22
CA THR A 341 -18.06 -5.47 5.97
C THR A 341 -19.45 -5.24 5.38
N LYS A 342 -19.60 -4.39 4.34
CA LYS A 342 -20.90 -4.14 3.69
C LYS A 342 -20.91 -4.49 2.19
N GLY A 343 -22.03 -5.07 1.73
CA GLY A 343 -22.44 -5.14 0.33
C GLY A 343 -21.59 -6.03 -0.60
N LYS A 344 -21.39 -5.55 -1.85
CA LYS A 344 -20.72 -6.26 -2.97
C LYS A 344 -19.32 -6.81 -2.62
N ALA A 345 -18.64 -6.25 -1.62
CA ALA A 345 -17.34 -6.74 -1.15
C ALA A 345 -17.45 -8.08 -0.42
N VAL A 346 -18.49 -8.29 0.39
CA VAL A 346 -18.75 -9.55 1.11
C VAL A 346 -19.24 -10.63 0.14
N ASP A 347 -20.15 -10.27 -0.78
CA ASP A 347 -20.58 -11.18 -1.86
C ASP A 347 -19.42 -11.53 -2.81
N GLY A 348 -18.55 -10.56 -3.09
CA GLY A 348 -17.30 -10.76 -3.81
C GLY A 348 -16.36 -11.70 -3.08
N LEU A 349 -16.20 -11.54 -1.75
CA LEU A 349 -15.40 -12.44 -0.91
C LEU A 349 -15.97 -13.87 -0.89
N ALA A 350 -17.30 -14.01 -0.79
CA ALA A 350 -17.99 -15.31 -0.81
C ALA A 350 -17.89 -16.02 -2.16
N ARG A 351 -17.91 -15.28 -3.28
CA ARG A 351 -17.67 -15.81 -4.63
C ARG A 351 -16.20 -16.11 -4.88
N ALA A 352 -15.29 -15.26 -4.40
CA ALA A 352 -13.86 -15.50 -4.41
C ALA A 352 -13.46 -16.77 -3.67
N GLY A 353 -14.20 -17.13 -2.60
CA GLY A 353 -14.04 -18.41 -1.92
C GLY A 353 -14.22 -19.65 -2.80
N LYS A 354 -14.80 -19.53 -4.01
CA LYS A 354 -14.98 -20.64 -4.97
C LYS A 354 -13.89 -20.72 -6.05
N ALA A 355 -13.10 -19.66 -6.27
CA ALA A 355 -12.01 -19.65 -7.25
C ALA A 355 -10.66 -19.75 -6.52
N SER A 356 -9.79 -20.66 -6.95
CA SER A 356 -8.45 -20.78 -6.38
C SER A 356 -7.58 -19.59 -6.80
N ASN A 357 -7.00 -18.88 -5.83
CA ASN A 357 -5.98 -17.87 -6.11
C ASN A 357 -4.71 -18.58 -6.62
N PRO A 358 -4.30 -18.39 -7.90
CA PRO A 358 -3.15 -19.09 -8.46
C PRO A 358 -1.82 -18.69 -7.81
N PHE A 359 -1.78 -17.56 -7.11
CA PHE A 359 -0.60 -17.07 -6.40
C PHE A 359 -0.48 -17.61 -4.96
N ASP A 360 -1.53 -18.24 -4.43
CA ASP A 360 -1.59 -18.69 -3.03
C ASP A 360 -0.77 -19.98 -2.83
N LEU A 361 0.27 -19.89 -2.00
CA LEU A 361 1.15 -20.98 -1.56
C LEU A 361 0.84 -21.44 -0.12
N GLY A 362 -0.28 -21.00 0.45
CA GLY A 362 -0.59 -21.11 1.86
C GLY A 362 0.11 -20.03 2.69
N ILE A 363 -0.35 -19.82 3.93
CA ILE A 363 0.06 -18.69 4.79
C ILE A 363 1.58 -18.53 4.88
N VAL A 364 2.29 -19.60 5.25
CA VAL A 364 3.76 -19.56 5.41
C VAL A 364 4.46 -19.31 4.08
N GLY A 365 4.00 -19.96 3.00
CA GLY A 365 4.56 -19.80 1.66
C GLY A 365 4.37 -18.37 1.13
N ASN A 366 3.20 -17.78 1.35
CA ASN A 366 2.87 -16.42 0.94
C ASN A 366 3.71 -15.38 1.69
N CYS A 367 3.84 -15.53 3.01
CA CYS A 367 4.71 -14.69 3.81
C CYS A 367 6.17 -14.78 3.32
N LYS A 368 6.67 -16.00 3.06
CA LYS A 368 8.02 -16.20 2.52
C LYS A 368 8.20 -15.60 1.13
N ASP A 369 7.22 -15.76 0.24
CA ASP A 369 7.24 -15.17 -1.10
C ASP A 369 7.27 -13.64 -1.05
N PHE A 370 6.47 -13.03 -0.16
CA PHE A 370 6.42 -11.58 0.02
C PHE A 370 7.79 -11.02 0.42
N TRP A 371 8.44 -11.65 1.41
CA TRP A 371 9.76 -11.22 1.88
C TRP A 371 10.89 -11.52 0.89
N THR A 372 10.73 -12.54 0.05
CA THR A 372 11.72 -12.91 -0.99
C THR A 372 11.42 -12.30 -2.36
N ALA A 373 10.43 -11.39 -2.46
CA ALA A 373 10.08 -10.66 -3.68
C ALA A 373 9.69 -11.57 -4.86
N GLY A 374 8.86 -12.59 -4.63
CA GLY A 374 8.37 -13.46 -5.71
C GLY A 374 9.28 -14.66 -6.04
N LYS A 375 10.40 -14.83 -5.32
CA LYS A 375 11.33 -15.96 -5.56
C LYS A 375 10.74 -17.32 -5.22
N GLU A 376 9.79 -17.40 -4.28
CA GLU A 376 9.12 -18.67 -3.98
C GLU A 376 8.25 -19.09 -5.17
N LEU A 377 7.50 -18.15 -5.75
CA LEU A 377 6.74 -18.35 -6.98
C LEU A 377 7.61 -18.44 -8.25
N GLY A 378 8.84 -17.92 -8.22
CA GLY A 378 9.71 -17.82 -9.40
C GLY A 378 9.21 -16.77 -10.40
N VAL A 379 8.71 -15.63 -9.92
CA VAL A 379 8.11 -14.57 -10.74
C VAL A 379 8.83 -13.24 -10.59
N GLU A 380 9.08 -12.59 -11.72
CA GLU A 380 9.42 -11.16 -11.79
C GLU A 380 8.14 -10.39 -12.09
N TYR A 381 7.60 -9.66 -11.10
CA TYR A 381 6.30 -9.01 -11.24
C TYR A 381 6.28 -7.91 -12.32
N GLU A 382 7.43 -7.31 -12.66
CA GLU A 382 7.54 -6.34 -13.75
C GLU A 382 7.43 -6.98 -15.15
N LYS A 383 7.62 -8.29 -15.28
CA LYS A 383 7.61 -9.02 -16.56
C LYS A 383 6.63 -10.20 -16.59
N LEU A 384 5.80 -10.33 -15.55
CA LEU A 384 4.78 -11.36 -15.49
C LEU A 384 3.57 -10.91 -16.31
N TYR A 385 3.32 -11.49 -17.48
CA TYR A 385 2.18 -11.11 -18.33
C TYR A 385 1.02 -12.11 -18.31
N ASP A 386 1.32 -13.38 -18.05
CA ASP A 386 0.34 -14.47 -18.09
C ASP A 386 0.56 -15.43 -16.91
N VAL A 387 -0.49 -16.16 -16.52
CA VAL A 387 -0.38 -17.25 -15.55
C VAL A 387 -0.05 -18.53 -16.33
N PRO A 388 1.00 -19.29 -15.96
CA PRO A 388 1.31 -20.56 -16.59
C PRO A 388 0.13 -21.55 -16.48
N LEU A 389 -0.15 -22.32 -17.53
CA LEU A 389 -1.25 -23.29 -17.56
C LEU A 389 -1.06 -24.39 -16.50
N GLU A 390 0.18 -24.82 -16.30
CA GLU A 390 0.60 -25.77 -15.26
C GLU A 390 0.67 -25.17 -13.85
N GLY A 391 0.46 -23.86 -13.70
CA GLY A 391 0.62 -23.13 -12.45
C GLY A 391 2.06 -22.76 -12.12
N PHE A 392 2.24 -21.78 -11.22
CA PHE A 392 3.56 -21.21 -10.91
C PHE A 392 4.57 -22.23 -10.35
N LYS A 393 4.10 -23.18 -9.54
CA LYS A 393 4.97 -24.18 -8.90
C LYS A 393 5.62 -25.12 -9.93
N GLU A 394 4.85 -25.60 -10.90
CA GLU A 394 5.39 -26.50 -11.92
C GLU A 394 6.18 -25.72 -12.97
N ALA A 395 5.74 -24.52 -13.34
CA ALA A 395 6.50 -23.63 -14.22
C ALA A 395 7.88 -23.26 -13.65
N LYS A 396 8.00 -23.13 -12.32
CA LYS A 396 9.28 -22.93 -11.65
C LYS A 396 10.17 -24.18 -11.74
N ARG A 397 9.63 -25.37 -11.43
CA ARG A 397 10.37 -26.63 -11.51
C ARG A 397 10.87 -26.92 -12.92
N ARG A 398 10.08 -26.62 -13.95
CA ARG A 398 10.49 -26.77 -15.34
C ARG A 398 11.70 -25.87 -15.66
N ARG A 399 11.63 -24.59 -15.29
CA ARG A 399 12.74 -23.64 -15.46
C ARG A 399 14.01 -24.08 -14.75
N GLU A 400 13.89 -24.54 -13.50
CA GLU A 400 15.04 -25.05 -12.74
C GLU A 400 15.69 -26.27 -13.43
N ARG A 401 14.89 -27.18 -14.01
CA ARG A 401 15.42 -28.32 -14.79
C ARG A 401 16.11 -27.88 -16.08
N GLU A 402 15.53 -26.91 -16.80
CA GLU A 402 16.12 -26.36 -18.03
C GLU A 402 17.47 -25.67 -17.74
N ASP A 403 17.57 -24.93 -16.64
CA ASP A 403 18.81 -24.27 -16.20
C ASP A 403 19.88 -25.29 -15.77
N ASP A 404 19.48 -26.38 -15.09
CA ASP A 404 20.37 -27.48 -14.72
C ASP A 404 20.88 -28.23 -15.96
N GLU A 405 20.04 -28.42 -16.98
CA GLU A 405 20.45 -29.03 -18.26
C GLU A 405 21.42 -28.14 -19.05
N ASP A 406 21.17 -26.83 -19.13
CA ASP A 406 22.07 -25.89 -19.84
C ASP A 406 23.41 -25.70 -19.11
N SER A 407 23.39 -25.66 -17.78
CA SER A 407 24.61 -25.62 -16.96
C SER A 407 25.40 -26.94 -17.02
N GLY A 408 24.72 -28.08 -17.08
CA GLY A 408 25.30 -29.40 -17.35
C GLY A 408 25.94 -29.49 -18.74
N ARG A 409 25.31 -28.90 -19.76
CA ARG A 409 25.85 -28.83 -21.13
C ARG A 409 27.08 -27.92 -21.22
N LYS A 410 27.09 -26.79 -20.50
CA LYS A 410 28.26 -25.89 -20.41
C LYS A 410 29.43 -26.49 -19.62
N THR A 411 29.17 -27.30 -18.59
CA THR A 411 30.23 -27.98 -17.82
C THR A 411 30.78 -29.22 -18.53
N THR A 412 29.97 -29.97 -19.26
CA THR A 412 30.43 -31.06 -20.15
C THR A 412 31.17 -30.51 -21.38
N GLY A 413 30.73 -29.38 -21.95
CA GLY A 413 31.47 -28.67 -23.00
C GLY A 413 32.83 -28.11 -22.57
N ARG A 414 33.00 -27.79 -21.28
CA ARG A 414 34.30 -27.36 -20.71
C ARG A 414 35.27 -28.50 -20.39
N LYS A 415 34.78 -29.74 -20.24
CA LYS A 415 35.63 -30.93 -20.06
C LYS A 415 36.13 -31.55 -21.38
N GLY A 416 35.60 -31.12 -22.53
CA GLY A 416 36.04 -31.55 -23.86
C GLY A 416 37.05 -30.65 -24.57
N LEU A 417 37.48 -29.54 -23.96
CA LEU A 417 38.36 -28.56 -24.61
C LEU A 417 39.51 -28.11 -23.70
N PHE A 418 40.30 -29.08 -23.24
CA PHE A 418 41.62 -28.83 -22.64
C PHE A 418 42.67 -29.70 -23.34
N MET A 419 42.88 -29.45 -24.64
CA MET A 419 44.12 -29.78 -25.31
C MET A 419 44.28 -28.86 -26.53
N GLY A 420 45.21 -27.90 -26.47
CA GLY A 420 45.67 -27.15 -27.64
C GLY A 420 45.74 -25.63 -27.52
N LEU A 421 46.94 -25.13 -27.22
CA LEU A 421 47.59 -23.90 -27.72
C LEU A 421 46.90 -22.51 -27.61
N VAL A 422 47.51 -21.70 -26.74
CA VAL A 422 48.06 -20.33 -26.98
C VAL A 422 47.60 -19.59 -28.25
N GLY A 423 46.98 -18.41 -28.07
CA GLY A 423 47.13 -17.32 -29.04
C GLY A 423 45.99 -16.31 -29.19
N ARG A 424 46.20 -15.12 -28.62
CA ARG A 424 45.86 -13.78 -29.16
C ARG A 424 44.40 -13.28 -29.21
N ALA A 425 44.31 -11.98 -28.92
CA ALA A 425 43.16 -11.09 -28.82
C ALA A 425 42.33 -10.93 -30.11
N GLY A 426 41.05 -10.55 -29.96
CA GLY A 426 40.23 -10.01 -31.05
C GLY A 426 38.77 -9.78 -30.67
N SER A 427 38.29 -8.55 -30.88
CA SER A 427 36.90 -8.08 -30.74
C SER A 427 36.06 -8.43 -31.97
N SER A 428 34.76 -8.73 -31.80
CA SER A 428 33.61 -8.49 -32.72
C SER A 428 32.41 -9.32 -32.20
N ARG A 429 31.21 -8.78 -31.92
CA ARG A 429 30.14 -8.26 -32.79
C ARG A 429 29.80 -9.17 -33.99
N GLY A 430 28.71 -9.94 -33.86
CA GLY A 430 27.90 -10.52 -34.95
C GLY A 430 26.51 -10.83 -34.35
N GLY A 431 25.38 -10.39 -34.89
CA GLY A 431 25.04 -10.17 -36.30
C GLY A 431 24.21 -11.37 -36.75
N TYR A 432 22.89 -11.30 -36.55
CA TYR A 432 21.91 -12.32 -36.95
C TYR A 432 21.63 -12.16 -38.46
N GLU A 433 21.74 -13.23 -39.24
CA GLU A 433 21.35 -13.29 -40.65
C GLU A 433 20.18 -14.30 -40.80
N PRO A 434 19.11 -13.98 -41.55
CA PRO A 434 17.91 -14.81 -41.61
C PRO A 434 18.00 -15.90 -42.69
N VAL A 435 17.32 -17.02 -42.41
CA VAL A 435 17.17 -18.19 -43.29
C VAL A 435 16.21 -17.87 -44.43
N ASN A 436 16.70 -17.92 -45.67
CA ASN A 436 15.88 -17.92 -46.88
C ASN A 436 15.28 -19.32 -47.13
N GLN A 437 13.98 -19.36 -47.39
CA GLN A 437 13.28 -20.50 -47.95
C GLN A 437 13.43 -20.51 -49.48
N ALA A 438 13.71 -21.69 -50.03
CA ALA A 438 13.36 -22.08 -51.40
C ALA A 438 12.74 -23.48 -51.34
#